data_AF-A0A2Z4V365-F1
#
_entry.id   AF-A0A2Z4V365-F1
#
_cell.length_a   1.000
_cell.length_b   1.000
_cell.length_c   1.000
_cell.angle_alpha   90.00
_cell.angle_beta   90.00
_cell.angle_gamma   90.00
#
_symmetry.space_group_name_H-M   'P 1'
#
loop_
_entity.id
_entity.type
_entity.pdbx_description
1 polymer ?
#
loop_
_entity_poly.entity_id
_entity_poly.type
_entity_poly.pdbx_seq_one_letter_code
_entity_poly.pdbx_strand_id
1 'polypeptide(L)'
;MPVASVEKRALIVASTEASRTALHRHEVYVPGLRKWGDPNARLRGDTAWGATRSRVCWELDLDLNPDKILAGWTRRLDAAHREFADRLAANPAVRIEQQNGRDRIILTGLDRLDEPASLRELPKEVEARLPAVGLPEMVLEVNSWVPYLGDFTHVSEGNSRMDDLELSVDAVLTTEATNVGVDRSSTTASTRSVTTGCSGSNRTTCARPLV
;
A
#
# COMPACT_ATOMS: atom_id res chain seq x y z
N MET A 1 6.52 -4.61 -55.84
CA MET A 1 6.27 -4.21 -54.44
C MET A 1 7.27 -4.94 -53.56
N PRO A 2 8.30 -4.29 -53.01
CA PRO A 2 9.29 -4.99 -52.19
C PRO A 2 8.63 -5.38 -50.86
N VAL A 3 8.72 -6.66 -50.50
CA VAL A 3 8.32 -7.15 -49.19
C VAL A 3 9.42 -6.73 -48.23
N ALA A 4 9.19 -5.67 -47.45
CA ALA A 4 10.15 -5.20 -46.46
C ALA A 4 10.40 -6.33 -45.43
N SER A 5 11.64 -6.83 -45.34
CA SER A 5 12.03 -7.77 -44.31
C SER A 5 12.12 -7.03 -42.98
N VAL A 6 11.18 -7.31 -42.07
CA VAL A 6 11.20 -6.73 -40.72
C VAL A 6 12.27 -7.45 -39.90
N GLU A 7 13.18 -6.69 -39.30
CA GLU A 7 14.20 -7.25 -38.42
C GLU A 7 13.54 -7.84 -37.16
N LYS A 8 13.82 -9.12 -36.88
CA LYS A 8 13.22 -9.86 -35.75
C LYS A 8 13.42 -9.14 -34.40
N ARG A 9 14.59 -8.53 -34.18
CA ARG A 9 14.90 -7.81 -32.94
C ARG A 9 14.03 -6.57 -32.78
N ALA A 10 13.88 -5.78 -33.84
CA ALA A 10 13.02 -4.61 -33.85
C ALA A 10 11.55 -4.98 -33.60
N LEU A 11 11.07 -6.07 -34.21
CA LEU A 11 9.71 -6.58 -33.99
C LEU A 11 9.47 -7.03 -32.54
N ILE A 12 10.45 -7.70 -31.91
CA ILE A 12 10.35 -8.12 -30.51
C ILE A 12 10.27 -6.91 -29.58
N VAL A 13 11.15 -5.93 -29.76
CA VAL A 13 11.17 -4.72 -28.91
C VAL A 13 9.87 -3.93 -29.09
N ALA A 14 9.43 -3.71 -30.32
CA ALA A 14 8.20 -2.97 -30.60
C ALA A 14 6.96 -3.68 -30.02
N SER A 15 6.85 -4.99 -30.19
CA SER A 15 5.70 -5.76 -29.65
C SER A 15 5.71 -5.83 -28.12
N THR A 16 6.89 -5.89 -27.49
CA THR A 16 7.02 -5.88 -26.03
C THR A 16 6.64 -4.52 -25.43
N GLU A 17 7.11 -3.42 -26.01
CA GLU A 17 6.74 -2.06 -25.57
C GLU A 17 5.25 -1.76 -25.79
N ALA A 18 4.68 -2.20 -26.91
CA ALA A 18 3.25 -2.10 -27.17
C ALA A 18 2.44 -2.90 -26.13
N SER A 19 2.85 -4.14 -25.85
CA SER A 19 2.19 -4.99 -24.84
C SER A 19 2.30 -4.39 -23.44
N ARG A 20 3.47 -3.87 -23.08
CA ARG A 20 3.69 -3.17 -21.82
C ARG A 20 2.77 -1.95 -21.69
N THR A 21 2.67 -1.14 -22.74
CA THR A 21 1.78 0.03 -22.76
C THR A 21 0.32 -0.38 -22.62
N ALA A 22 -0.12 -1.41 -23.34
CA ALA A 22 -1.48 -1.93 -23.27
C ALA A 22 -1.83 -2.49 -21.88
N LEU A 23 -0.89 -3.19 -21.23
CA LEU A 23 -1.04 -3.65 -19.84
C LEU A 23 -1.15 -2.46 -18.87
N HIS A 24 -0.30 -1.45 -19.00
CA HIS A 24 -0.34 -0.24 -18.18
C HIS A 24 -1.62 0.58 -18.36
N ARG A 25 -2.22 0.55 -19.56
CA ARG A 25 -3.49 1.21 -19.86
C ARG A 25 -4.71 0.36 -19.53
N HIS A 26 -4.52 -0.87 -19.03
CA HIS A 26 -5.62 -1.80 -18.81
C HIS A 26 -6.45 -2.07 -20.08
N GLU A 27 -5.80 -2.11 -21.25
CA GLU A 27 -6.42 -2.51 -22.53
C GLU A 27 -6.34 -4.03 -22.74
N VAL A 28 -5.29 -4.66 -22.19
CA VAL A 28 -5.07 -6.11 -22.18
C VAL A 28 -4.93 -6.56 -20.73
N TYR A 29 -5.52 -7.71 -20.42
CA TYR A 29 -5.51 -8.29 -19.09
C TYR A 29 -4.85 -9.66 -19.09
N VAL A 30 -4.15 -9.97 -18.01
CA VAL A 30 -3.55 -11.29 -17.76
C VAL A 30 -4.39 -12.03 -16.73
N PRO A 31 -5.12 -13.10 -17.11
CA PRO A 31 -5.91 -13.89 -16.20
C PRO A 31 -5.09 -14.39 -15.00
N GLY A 32 -5.65 -14.32 -13.80
CA GLY A 32 -5.02 -14.81 -12.57
C GLY A 32 -4.04 -13.84 -11.89
N LEU A 33 -3.65 -12.74 -12.53
CA LEU A 33 -2.82 -11.72 -11.88
C LEU A 33 -3.66 -10.65 -11.19
N ARG A 34 -3.23 -10.20 -10.00
CA ARG A 34 -3.92 -9.12 -9.27
C ARG A 34 -3.65 -7.74 -9.87
N LYS A 35 -2.41 -7.45 -10.27
CA LYS A 35 -2.00 -6.12 -10.78
C LYS A 35 -2.41 -5.89 -12.24
N TRP A 36 -2.31 -6.95 -13.06
CA TRP A 36 -2.56 -6.90 -14.50
C TRP A 36 -3.80 -7.68 -14.93
N GLY A 37 -4.58 -8.18 -13.97
CA GLY A 37 -5.84 -8.86 -14.26
C GLY A 37 -6.96 -7.89 -14.63
N ASP A 38 -8.06 -8.45 -15.11
CA ASP A 38 -9.26 -7.68 -15.41
C ASP A 38 -9.87 -7.13 -14.11
N PRO A 39 -9.92 -5.80 -13.92
CA PRO A 39 -10.53 -5.20 -12.74
C PRO A 39 -12.03 -5.55 -12.65
N ASN A 40 -12.68 -5.83 -13.78
CA ASN A 40 -14.09 -6.17 -13.85
C ASN A 40 -14.37 -7.63 -13.51
N ALA A 41 -13.35 -8.50 -13.44
CA ALA A 41 -13.54 -9.93 -13.13
C ALA A 41 -14.15 -10.19 -11.75
N ARG A 42 -14.15 -9.19 -10.86
CA ARG A 42 -14.78 -9.24 -9.53
C ARG A 42 -16.15 -8.60 -9.47
N LEU A 43 -16.61 -7.97 -10.56
CA LEU A 43 -17.95 -7.41 -10.62
C LEU A 43 -18.98 -8.54 -10.62
N ARG A 44 -20.07 -8.33 -9.89
CA ARG A 44 -21.20 -9.26 -9.89
C ARG A 44 -21.88 -9.19 -11.25
N GLY A 45 -22.21 -10.33 -11.83
CA GLY A 45 -23.04 -10.38 -13.04
C GLY A 45 -24.41 -9.77 -12.81
N ASP A 46 -25.10 -9.37 -13.88
CA ASP A 46 -26.33 -8.56 -13.84
C ASP A 46 -27.42 -9.14 -12.93
N THR A 47 -27.61 -10.47 -12.95
CA THR A 47 -28.61 -11.16 -12.11
C THR A 47 -28.25 -11.10 -10.63
N ALA A 48 -26.99 -11.41 -10.30
CA ALA A 48 -26.47 -11.36 -8.94
C ALA A 48 -26.45 -9.92 -8.40
N TRP A 49 -26.10 -8.94 -9.24
CA TRP A 49 -26.18 -7.53 -8.90
C TRP A 49 -27.62 -7.10 -8.65
N GLY A 50 -28.56 -7.42 -9.54
CA GLY A 50 -29.98 -7.09 -9.41
C GLY A 50 -30.59 -7.59 -8.10
N ALA A 51 -30.22 -8.80 -7.65
CA ALA A 51 -30.67 -9.36 -6.38
C ALA A 51 -30.14 -8.61 -5.14
N THR A 52 -28.92 -8.05 -5.22
CA THR A 52 -28.26 -7.37 -4.09
C THR A 52 -28.33 -5.84 -4.14
N ARG A 53 -28.66 -5.24 -5.28
CA ARG A 53 -28.54 -3.81 -5.57
C ARG A 53 -29.22 -2.94 -4.53
N SER A 54 -30.48 -3.21 -4.20
CA SER A 54 -31.24 -2.39 -3.24
C SER A 54 -30.59 -2.38 -1.86
N ARG A 55 -30.11 -3.54 -1.39
CA ARG A 55 -29.43 -3.68 -0.10
C ARG A 55 -28.11 -2.92 -0.10
N VAL A 56 -27.28 -3.11 -1.14
CA VAL A 56 -25.98 -2.44 -1.25
C VAL A 56 -26.14 -0.92 -1.35
N CYS A 57 -27.10 -0.44 -2.15
CA CYS A 57 -27.40 0.99 -2.24
C CYS A 57 -27.83 1.56 -0.88
N TRP A 58 -28.66 0.85 -0.13
CA TRP A 58 -29.05 1.27 1.22
C TRP A 58 -27.88 1.29 2.21
N GLU A 59 -27.05 0.23 2.24
CA GLU A 59 -25.86 0.14 3.11
C GLU A 59 -24.82 1.23 2.82
N LEU A 60 -24.71 1.67 1.56
CA LEU A 60 -23.78 2.71 1.13
C LEU A 60 -24.37 4.12 1.08
N ASP A 61 -25.63 4.30 1.51
CA ASP A 61 -26.37 5.57 1.40
C ASP A 61 -26.38 6.16 -0.03
N LEU A 62 -26.64 5.29 -1.01
CA LEU A 62 -26.69 5.61 -2.43
C LEU A 62 -28.13 5.51 -2.96
N ASP A 63 -28.51 6.44 -3.85
CA ASP A 63 -29.80 6.37 -4.55
C ASP A 63 -29.85 5.15 -5.48
N LEU A 64 -30.99 4.45 -5.54
CA LEU A 64 -31.14 3.33 -6.45
C LEU A 64 -31.04 3.77 -7.92
N ASN A 65 -31.40 5.01 -8.25
CA ASN A 65 -31.28 5.56 -9.59
C ASN A 65 -29.85 6.08 -9.85
N PRO A 66 -29.07 5.39 -10.71
CA PRO A 66 -27.69 5.80 -11.01
C PRO A 66 -27.62 7.18 -11.68
N ASP A 67 -28.65 7.59 -12.42
CA ASP A 67 -28.64 8.87 -13.13
C ASP A 67 -28.61 10.05 -12.15
N LYS A 68 -29.27 9.91 -10.99
CA LYS A 68 -29.22 10.93 -9.94
C LYS A 68 -27.83 11.05 -9.32
N ILE A 69 -27.19 9.90 -9.06
CA ILE A 69 -25.83 9.85 -8.52
C ILE A 69 -24.87 10.50 -9.52
N LEU A 70 -24.91 10.07 -10.77
CA LEU A 70 -24.07 10.59 -11.84
C LEU A 70 -24.31 12.08 -12.06
N ALA A 71 -25.56 12.55 -12.12
CA ALA A 71 -25.86 13.97 -12.25
C ALA A 71 -25.33 14.81 -11.07
N GLY A 72 -25.33 14.24 -9.86
CA GLY A 72 -24.72 14.85 -8.68
C GLY A 72 -23.20 14.98 -8.82
N TRP A 73 -22.51 13.89 -9.17
CA TRP A 73 -21.06 13.90 -9.39
C TRP A 73 -20.64 14.80 -10.54
N THR A 74 -21.33 14.75 -11.67
CA THR A 74 -21.06 15.60 -12.84
C THR A 74 -21.17 17.08 -12.47
N ARG A 75 -22.23 17.50 -11.75
CA ARG A 75 -22.35 18.88 -11.28
C ARG A 75 -21.21 19.29 -10.35
N ARG A 76 -20.87 18.43 -9.38
CA ARG A 76 -19.79 18.73 -8.42
C ARG A 76 -18.45 18.86 -9.12
N LEU A 77 -18.18 17.97 -10.08
CA LEU A 77 -16.96 17.97 -10.87
C LEU A 77 -16.87 19.23 -11.75
N ASP A 78 -17.93 19.57 -12.47
CA ASP A 78 -18.02 20.76 -13.31
C ASP A 78 -17.87 22.05 -12.47
N ALA A 79 -18.56 22.15 -11.33
CA ALA A 79 -18.43 23.28 -10.42
C ALA A 79 -17.00 23.43 -9.89
N ALA A 80 -16.36 22.34 -9.44
CA ALA A 80 -14.99 22.36 -8.96
C ALA A 80 -13.99 22.75 -10.06
N HIS A 81 -14.19 22.31 -11.31
CA HIS A 81 -13.35 22.69 -12.44
C HIS A 81 -13.48 24.16 -12.78
N ARG A 82 -14.72 24.69 -12.79
CA ARG A 82 -14.95 26.12 -13.04
C ARG A 82 -14.35 26.97 -11.93
N GLU A 83 -14.60 26.62 -10.67
CA GLU A 83 -14.02 27.32 -9.52
C GLU A 83 -12.48 27.30 -9.56
N PHE A 84 -11.87 26.16 -9.94
CA PHE A 84 -10.43 26.06 -10.13
C PHE A 84 -9.95 26.95 -11.28
N ALA A 85 -10.59 26.90 -12.45
CA ALA A 85 -10.21 27.70 -13.61
C ALA A 85 -10.33 29.20 -13.34
N ASP A 86 -11.41 29.63 -12.69
CA ASP A 86 -11.65 31.03 -12.31
C ASP A 86 -10.59 31.54 -11.32
N ARG A 87 -10.12 30.69 -10.41
CA ARG A 87 -9.09 31.03 -9.42
C ARG A 87 -7.66 30.83 -9.92
N LEU A 88 -7.45 30.08 -10.99
CA LEU A 88 -6.11 29.70 -11.44
C LEU A 88 -5.25 30.92 -11.79
N ALA A 89 -5.82 31.90 -12.51
CA ALA A 89 -5.11 33.12 -12.88
C ALA A 89 -4.69 33.96 -11.66
N ALA A 90 -5.43 33.86 -10.55
CA ALA A 90 -5.15 34.58 -9.31
C ALA A 90 -4.33 33.76 -8.30
N ASN A 91 -4.00 32.49 -8.60
CA ASN A 91 -3.30 31.60 -7.66
C ASN A 91 -1.78 31.69 -7.87
N PRO A 92 -1.01 32.35 -6.97
CA PRO A 92 0.44 32.49 -7.13
C PRO A 92 1.19 31.15 -6.98
N ALA A 93 0.55 30.14 -6.39
CA ALA A 93 1.16 28.84 -6.17
C ALA A 93 1.17 27.96 -7.43
N VAL A 94 0.37 28.28 -8.46
CA VAL A 94 0.26 27.46 -9.67
C VAL A 94 0.50 28.32 -10.90
N ARG A 95 1.47 27.94 -11.73
CA ARG A 95 1.80 28.62 -12.99
C ARG A 95 1.81 27.61 -14.13
N ILE A 96 1.39 28.05 -15.31
CA ILE A 96 1.51 27.26 -16.55
C ILE A 96 2.55 27.98 -17.40
N GLU A 97 3.68 27.32 -17.64
CA GLU A 97 4.77 27.85 -18.45
C GLU A 97 5.02 26.94 -19.66
N GLN A 98 5.36 27.55 -20.79
CA GLN A 98 5.76 26.83 -21.99
C GLN A 98 7.23 26.43 -21.90
N GLN A 99 7.50 25.12 -21.85
CA GLN A 99 8.84 24.57 -21.88
C GLN A 99 8.97 23.59 -23.05
N ASN A 100 9.91 23.84 -23.97
CA ASN A 100 10.14 23.02 -25.17
C ASN A 100 8.87 22.86 -26.05
N GLY A 101 8.06 23.90 -26.15
CA GLY A 101 6.82 23.89 -26.94
C GLY A 101 5.68 23.06 -26.34
N ARG A 102 5.75 22.75 -25.04
CA ARG A 102 4.67 22.09 -24.29
C ARG A 102 4.31 22.88 -23.05
N ASP A 103 3.02 22.96 -22.75
CA ASP A 103 2.53 23.50 -21.48
C ASP A 103 3.00 22.62 -20.33
N ARG A 104 3.62 23.23 -19.33
CA ARG A 104 4.03 22.58 -18.09
C ARG A 104 3.48 23.32 -16.88
N ILE A 105 2.85 22.56 -15.99
CA ILE A 105 2.36 23.07 -14.72
C ILE A 105 3.53 23.13 -13.74
N ILE A 106 3.75 24.31 -13.16
CA ILE A 106 4.74 24.57 -12.12
C ILE A 106 3.98 24.86 -10.83
N LEU A 107 4.23 24.05 -9.81
CA LEU A 107 3.71 24.24 -8.46
C LEU A 107 4.81 24.89 -7.62
N THR A 108 4.51 26.03 -7.02
CA THR A 108 5.38 26.66 -6.03
C THR A 108 5.41 25.75 -4.81
N GLY A 109 6.61 25.42 -4.33
CA GLY A 109 6.77 24.63 -3.11
C GLY A 109 6.10 25.32 -1.93
N LEU A 110 5.57 24.53 -0.99
CA LEU A 110 5.06 25.08 0.26
C LEU A 110 6.21 25.71 1.03
N ASP A 111 6.01 26.94 1.52
CA ASP A 111 6.94 27.56 2.44
C ASP A 111 7.07 26.68 3.69
N ARG A 112 8.29 26.60 4.23
CA ARG A 112 8.51 25.92 5.49
C ARG A 112 7.77 26.69 6.57
N LEU A 113 6.86 26.03 7.28
CA LEU A 113 6.23 26.64 8.44
C LEU A 113 7.28 26.81 9.54
N ASP A 114 7.31 28.00 10.16
CA ASP A 114 8.22 28.24 11.28
C ASP A 114 7.76 27.43 12.50
N GLU A 115 8.55 26.41 12.83
CA GLU A 115 8.30 25.60 14.01
C GLU A 115 8.76 26.33 15.28
N PRO A 116 7.87 26.52 16.28
CA PRO A 116 8.24 27.13 17.55
C PRO A 116 9.21 26.22 18.31
N ALA A 117 10.08 26.81 19.14
CA ALA A 117 11.07 26.06 19.90
C ALA A 117 10.45 24.96 20.78
N SER A 118 9.26 25.20 21.34
CA SER A 118 8.50 24.20 22.10
C SER A 118 8.15 22.95 21.28
N LEU A 119 7.78 23.12 20.01
CA LEU A 119 7.45 21.99 19.13
C LEU A 119 8.68 21.18 18.72
N ARG A 120 9.87 21.79 18.75
CA ARG A 120 11.13 21.05 18.50
C ARG A 120 11.58 20.21 19.70
N GLU A 121 11.25 20.66 20.90
CA GLU A 121 11.58 19.91 22.13
C GLU A 121 10.54 18.84 22.49
N LEU A 122 9.27 19.08 22.14
CA LEU A 122 8.17 18.15 22.45
C LEU A 122 8.42 16.70 21.96
N PRO A 123 8.92 16.42 20.74
CA PRO A 123 9.19 15.06 20.29
C PRO A 123 10.21 14.34 21.17
N LYS A 124 11.29 15.03 21.59
CA LYS A 124 12.31 14.45 22.47
C LYS A 124 11.72 14.10 23.83
N GLU A 125 10.87 14.97 24.33
CA GLU A 125 10.14 14.79 25.58
C GLU A 125 9.11 13.65 25.52
N VAL A 126 8.45 13.48 24.38
CA VAL A 126 7.53 12.37 24.14
C VAL A 126 8.31 11.07 24.03
N GLU A 127 9.39 11.04 23.23
CA GLU A 127 10.23 9.87 23.03
C GLU A 127 10.88 9.39 24.33
N ALA A 128 11.32 10.31 25.20
CA ALA A 128 11.84 9.98 26.53
C ALA A 128 10.80 9.33 27.48
N ARG A 129 9.50 9.50 27.21
CA ARG A 129 8.40 8.93 27.99
C ARG A 129 7.77 7.71 27.33
N LEU A 130 8.03 7.47 26.04
CA LEU A 130 7.57 6.29 25.34
C LEU A 130 8.39 5.06 25.79
N PRO A 131 7.76 3.90 25.97
CA PRO A 131 8.48 2.69 26.32
C PRO A 131 9.39 2.27 25.15
N ALA A 132 10.62 1.89 25.46
CA ALA A 132 11.63 1.46 24.47
C ALA A 132 11.42 0.02 23.98
N VAL A 133 10.17 -0.43 23.90
CA VAL A 133 9.80 -1.77 23.43
C VAL A 133 9.34 -1.70 21.97
N GLY A 134 9.64 -2.72 21.18
CA GLY A 134 9.14 -2.81 19.82
C GLY A 134 7.63 -3.04 19.80
N LEU A 135 7.00 -2.79 18.65
CA LEU A 135 5.56 -3.04 18.47
C LEU A 135 5.14 -4.48 18.81
N PRO A 136 5.86 -5.56 18.38
CA PRO A 136 5.51 -6.92 18.77
C PRO A 136 5.57 -7.12 20.30
N GLU A 137 6.63 -6.62 20.92
CA GLU A 137 6.80 -6.73 22.36
C GLU A 137 5.70 -5.98 23.13
N MET A 138 5.20 -4.87 22.60
CA MET A 138 4.06 -4.14 23.17
C MET A 138 2.75 -4.94 23.10
N VAL A 139 2.53 -5.70 22.03
CA VAL A 139 1.35 -6.55 21.86
C VAL A 139 1.38 -7.72 22.84
N LEU A 140 2.55 -8.36 23.02
CA LEU A 140 2.76 -9.39 24.04
C LEU A 140 2.63 -8.85 25.47
N GLU A 141 3.10 -7.62 25.72
CA GLU A 141 2.93 -6.95 27.01
C GLU A 141 1.44 -6.72 27.33
N VAL A 142 0.65 -6.25 26.36
CA VAL A 142 -0.81 -6.10 26.53
C VAL A 142 -1.47 -7.45 26.77
N ASN A 143 -1.02 -8.51 26.07
CA ASN A 143 -1.49 -9.88 26.32
C ASN A 143 -1.20 -10.34 27.76
N SER A 144 -0.12 -9.87 28.38
CA SER A 144 0.17 -10.17 29.80
C SER A 144 -0.83 -9.52 30.77
N TRP A 145 -1.41 -8.37 30.40
CA TRP A 145 -2.41 -7.66 31.21
C TRP A 145 -3.82 -8.20 30.95
N VAL A 146 -4.11 -8.54 29.71
CA VAL A 146 -5.39 -9.07 29.24
C VAL A 146 -5.07 -10.20 28.27
N PRO A 147 -5.21 -11.49 28.67
CA PRO A 147 -4.76 -12.63 27.87
C PRO A 147 -5.70 -12.93 26.69
N TYR A 148 -5.76 -12.01 25.72
CA TYR A 148 -6.66 -12.07 24.57
C TYR A 148 -6.10 -12.91 23.41
N LEU A 149 -4.78 -13.13 23.35
CA LEU A 149 -4.18 -13.96 22.30
C LEU A 149 -4.57 -15.44 22.45
N GLY A 150 -4.93 -15.87 23.66
CA GLY A 150 -5.44 -17.21 23.95
C GLY A 150 -6.84 -17.47 23.39
N ASP A 151 -7.62 -16.43 23.08
CA ASP A 151 -8.97 -16.56 22.50
C ASP A 151 -8.94 -16.92 21.01
N PHE A 152 -7.77 -16.85 20.36
CA PHE A 152 -7.63 -17.21 18.95
C PHE A 152 -7.57 -18.74 18.79
N THR A 153 -8.67 -19.31 18.32
CA THR A 153 -8.75 -20.74 17.98
C THR A 153 -8.44 -20.99 16.51
N HIS A 154 -7.79 -22.10 16.21
CA HIS A 154 -7.63 -22.55 14.82
C HIS A 154 -9.00 -22.76 14.16
N VAL A 155 -9.14 -22.43 12.88
CA VAL A 155 -10.43 -22.46 12.13
C VAL A 155 -11.09 -23.85 12.09
N SER A 156 -10.34 -24.90 12.41
CA SER A 156 -10.84 -26.28 12.48
C SER A 156 -11.15 -26.76 13.91
N GLU A 157 -11.12 -25.88 14.92
CA GLU A 157 -11.37 -26.16 16.36
C GLU A 157 -10.50 -27.28 17.00
N GLY A 158 -9.64 -27.94 16.22
CA GLY A 158 -8.65 -28.88 16.72
C GLY A 158 -7.46 -28.15 17.34
N ASN A 159 -6.88 -28.73 18.39
CA ASN A 159 -5.63 -28.25 18.99
C ASN A 159 -4.61 -27.96 17.89
N SER A 160 -4.21 -26.70 17.76
CA SER A 160 -3.14 -26.29 16.86
C SER A 160 -1.90 -27.11 17.20
N ARG A 161 -1.29 -27.74 16.21
CA ARG A 161 0.00 -28.46 16.38
C ARG A 161 1.18 -27.50 16.55
N MET A 162 0.93 -26.19 16.56
CA MET A 162 1.95 -25.17 16.78
C MET A 162 2.13 -24.93 18.27
N ASP A 163 3.36 -25.14 18.73
CA ASP A 163 3.87 -24.55 19.95
C ASP A 163 3.90 -23.00 19.78
N ASP A 164 3.68 -22.25 20.86
CA ASP A 164 3.70 -20.78 20.88
C ASP A 164 2.71 -20.09 19.91
N LEU A 165 1.45 -20.57 19.89
CA LEU A 165 0.38 -19.98 19.06
C LEU A 165 0.22 -18.47 19.30
N GLU A 166 0.27 -18.03 20.56
CA GLU A 166 0.13 -16.60 20.92
C GLU A 166 1.20 -15.73 20.25
N LEU A 167 2.46 -16.19 20.23
CA LEU A 167 3.57 -15.50 19.56
C LEU A 167 3.36 -15.41 18.04
N SER A 168 2.81 -16.48 17.46
CA SER A 168 2.51 -16.52 16.03
C SER A 168 1.36 -15.59 15.66
N VAL A 169 0.33 -15.51 16.50
CA VAL A 169 -0.77 -14.57 16.33
C VAL A 169 -0.29 -13.13 16.50
N ASP A 170 0.52 -12.82 17.51
CA ASP A 170 1.16 -11.51 17.67
C ASP A 170 1.95 -11.12 16.40
N ALA A 171 2.81 -12.01 15.90
CA ALA A 171 3.60 -11.74 14.71
C ALA A 171 2.73 -11.40 13.49
N VAL A 172 1.60 -12.10 13.31
CA VAL A 172 0.63 -11.82 12.24
C VAL A 172 -0.06 -10.48 12.48
N LEU A 173 -0.61 -10.24 13.67
CA LEU A 173 -1.31 -9.01 14.01
C LEU A 173 -0.41 -7.78 13.81
N THR A 174 0.83 -7.84 14.31
CA THR A 174 1.80 -6.76 14.16
C THR A 174 2.15 -6.53 12.68
N THR A 175 2.28 -7.59 11.90
CA THR A 175 2.61 -7.48 10.47
C THR A 175 1.46 -6.86 9.65
N GLU A 176 0.22 -7.26 9.93
CA GLU A 176 -0.96 -6.71 9.27
C GLU A 176 -1.21 -5.25 9.69
N ALA A 177 -1.08 -4.93 10.98
CA ALA A 177 -1.24 -3.57 11.51
C ALA A 177 -0.21 -2.59 10.94
N THR A 178 1.01 -3.05 10.68
CA THR A 178 2.09 -2.23 10.13
C THR A 178 2.14 -2.20 8.60
N ASN A 179 1.22 -2.88 7.91
CA ASN A 179 1.21 -3.04 6.44
C ASN A 179 2.53 -3.60 5.86
N VAL A 180 3.31 -4.33 6.67
CA VAL A 180 4.62 -4.88 6.26
C VAL A 180 4.45 -6.15 5.41
N GLY A 181 3.34 -6.87 5.62
CA GLY A 181 3.01 -8.14 4.96
C GLY A 181 3.80 -9.34 5.51
N VAL A 182 3.10 -10.47 5.70
CA VAL A 182 3.62 -11.70 6.36
C VAL A 182 4.88 -12.29 5.70
N ASP A 183 5.09 -12.00 4.43
CA ASP A 183 6.25 -12.50 3.66
C ASP A 183 7.59 -11.87 4.11
N ARG A 184 7.56 -10.70 4.76
CA ARG A 184 8.77 -10.02 5.25
C ARG A 184 9.08 -10.27 6.73
N SER A 185 8.10 -10.60 7.56
CA SER A 185 8.30 -10.78 9.00
C SER A 185 8.93 -12.13 9.36
N SER A 186 8.73 -13.17 8.54
CA SER A 186 9.37 -14.49 8.71
C SER A 186 10.91 -14.45 8.70
N THR A 187 11.50 -13.41 8.09
CA THR A 187 12.97 -13.21 8.07
C THR A 187 13.48 -12.53 9.35
N THR A 188 12.66 -11.69 9.99
CA THR A 188 13.09 -10.89 11.15
C THR A 188 13.06 -11.71 12.44
N ALA A 189 12.07 -12.61 12.59
CA ALA A 189 11.95 -13.49 13.77
C ALA A 189 13.15 -14.45 13.93
N SER A 190 13.75 -14.91 12.82
CA SER A 190 14.92 -15.80 12.85
C SER A 190 16.23 -15.10 13.25
N THR A 191 16.29 -13.78 13.16
CA THR A 191 17.56 -13.04 13.33
C THR A 191 17.85 -12.66 14.79
N ARG A 192 16.86 -12.67 15.69
CA ARG A 192 17.04 -12.29 17.11
C ARG A 192 17.31 -13.46 18.07
N SER A 193 17.11 -14.70 17.66
CA SER A 193 17.41 -15.89 18.49
C SER A 193 18.89 -16.33 18.47
N VAL A 194 19.76 -15.67 17.68
CA VAL A 194 21.18 -16.07 17.54
C VAL A 194 22.15 -15.21 18.37
N THR A 195 21.73 -14.07 18.95
CA THR A 195 22.67 -13.13 19.60
C THR A 195 22.75 -13.19 21.13
N THR A 196 22.09 -14.13 21.80
CA THR A 196 22.20 -14.31 23.26
C THR A 196 22.82 -15.65 23.60
N GLY A 197 24.12 -15.81 23.35
CA GLY A 197 24.83 -17.01 23.76
C GLY A 197 26.24 -17.15 23.20
N CYS A 198 27.19 -16.29 23.60
CA CYS A 198 28.61 -16.61 23.68
C CYS A 198 29.37 -15.47 24.39
N SER A 199 29.34 -15.47 25.73
CA SER A 199 30.31 -14.77 26.54
C SER A 199 31.44 -15.74 26.88
N GLY A 200 32.67 -15.38 26.49
CA GLY A 200 33.91 -15.94 27.03
C GLY A 200 34.59 -17.04 26.21
N SER A 201 35.61 -16.68 25.42
CA SER A 201 36.95 -17.30 25.50
C SER A 201 37.90 -16.70 24.45
N ASN A 202 39.01 -16.13 24.92
CA ASN A 202 40.14 -15.69 24.12
C ASN A 202 40.82 -16.87 23.40
N ARG A 203 40.86 -16.86 22.06
CA ARG A 203 42.07 -17.14 21.25
C ARG A 203 41.82 -17.02 19.75
N THR A 204 42.56 -16.09 19.15
CA THR A 204 43.40 -16.23 17.95
C THR A 204 42.90 -17.03 16.72
N THR A 205 43.17 -16.40 15.57
CA THR A 205 43.53 -16.97 14.24
C THR A 205 42.44 -17.19 13.18
N CYS A 206 42.55 -16.32 12.16
CA CYS A 206 42.58 -16.62 10.71
C CYS A 206 41.32 -17.10 9.96
N ALA A 207 40.92 -16.26 9.00
CA ALA A 207 41.04 -16.49 7.54
C ALA A 207 39.75 -16.25 6.71
N ARG A 208 39.96 -15.33 5.75
CA ARG A 208 39.25 -14.91 4.53
C ARG A 208 38.15 -15.80 3.90
N PRO A 209 37.23 -15.17 3.14
CA PRO A 209 36.14 -15.83 2.42
C PRO A 209 36.59 -16.36 1.05
N LEU A 210 35.92 -17.40 0.55
CA LEU A 210 35.90 -17.75 -0.87
C LEU A 210 34.54 -18.36 -1.28
N VAL A 211 34.06 -17.84 -2.41
CA VAL A 211 32.89 -18.17 -3.25
C VAL A 211 31.54 -17.62 -2.77
#